data_AF-A0A9N9IDX6-F1
#
_entry.id   AF-A0A9N9IDX6-F1
#
_cell.length_a   1.000
_cell.length_b   1.000
_cell.length_c   1.000
_cell.angle_alpha   90.00
_cell.angle_beta   90.00
_cell.angle_gamma   90.00
#
_symmetry.space_group_name_H-M   'P 1'
#
loop_
_entity.id
_entity.type
_entity.pdbx_description
1 polymer ?
#
loop_
_entity_poly.entity_id
_entity_poly.type
_entity_poly.pdbx_seq_one_letter_code
_entity_poly.pdbx_strand_id
1 'polypeptide(L)'
;LNTQVQTVQVDQCRNIKIQFESVKDFHSIVWNNTKEIMLKLLEGGEEKHVLSTGDLSMSSDESTNTEEDKPLNPYQYIIRLINDQLTTEELIRAEKGFPTTKREWTDWKRKNNIS
;
A
#
# COMPACT_ATOMS: atom_id res chain seq x y z
N LEU A 1 5.80 26.57 -3.48
CA LEU A 1 6.14 25.34 -4.24
C LEU A 1 6.05 24.17 -3.25
N ASN A 2 4.84 23.73 -2.89
CA ASN A 2 4.62 22.56 -2.04
C ASN A 2 3.81 21.57 -2.87
N THR A 3 4.50 20.83 -3.73
CA THR A 3 3.84 19.83 -4.57
C THR A 3 3.60 18.59 -3.71
N GLN A 4 2.33 18.26 -3.52
CA GLN A 4 1.91 17.05 -2.81
C GLN A 4 2.49 15.81 -3.52
N VAL A 5 3.17 14.95 -2.77
CA VAL A 5 3.62 13.66 -3.30
C VAL A 5 2.41 12.73 -3.37
N GLN A 6 1.92 12.47 -4.58
CA GLN A 6 0.74 11.63 -4.75
C GLN A 6 1.04 10.14 -4.50
N THR A 7 2.17 9.65 -4.98
CA THR A 7 2.55 8.25 -4.78
C THR A 7 4.06 8.12 -4.69
N VAL A 8 4.51 7.41 -3.66
CA VAL A 8 5.88 6.90 -3.57
C VAL A 8 5.87 5.43 -3.97
N GLN A 9 6.76 5.02 -4.87
CA GLN A 9 6.92 3.62 -5.26
C GLN A 9 8.21 3.05 -4.68
N VAL A 10 8.11 1.89 -4.03
CA VAL A 10 9.23 1.22 -3.36
C VAL A 10 9.33 -0.23 -3.82
N ASP A 11 10.22 -0.46 -4.78
CA ASP A 11 10.38 -1.78 -5.39
C ASP A 11 11.74 -2.40 -5.07
N GLN A 12 11.75 -3.69 -4.73
CA GLN A 12 12.97 -4.48 -4.52
C GLN A 12 13.92 -3.91 -3.46
N CYS A 13 13.36 -3.28 -2.44
CA CYS A 13 14.13 -2.62 -1.38
C CYS A 13 14.13 -3.41 -0.08
N ARG A 14 14.98 -3.02 0.88
CA ARG A 14 14.97 -3.57 2.24
C ARG A 14 15.20 -2.47 3.28
N ASN A 15 14.50 -2.55 4.41
CA ASN A 15 14.67 -1.66 5.58
C ASN A 15 14.51 -0.18 5.21
N ILE A 16 13.35 0.15 4.66
CA ILE A 16 13.03 1.49 4.18
C ILE A 16 12.29 2.27 5.26
N LYS A 17 12.73 3.50 5.52
CA LYS A 17 12.10 4.43 6.45
C LYS A 17 11.61 5.65 5.68
N ILE A 18 10.31 5.91 5.73
CA ILE A 18 9.67 7.03 5.05
C ILE A 18 8.93 7.85 6.10
N GLN A 19 9.14 9.16 6.07
CA GLN A 19 8.49 10.13 6.95
C GLN A 19 7.89 11.25 6.12
N PHE A 20 6.66 11.63 6.46
CA PHE A 20 6.00 12.83 5.95
C PHE A 20 5.73 13.79 7.12
N GLU A 21 6.04 15.08 6.93
CA GLU A 21 5.88 16.13 7.96
C GLU A 21 4.41 16.47 8.25
N SER A 22 3.52 16.16 7.31
CA SER A 22 2.08 16.29 7.47
C SER A 22 1.34 15.15 6.78
N VAL A 23 0.21 14.74 7.35
CA VAL A 23 -0.77 13.88 6.66
C VAL A 23 -1.17 14.46 5.29
N LYS A 24 -1.18 15.79 5.14
CA LYS A 24 -1.52 16.46 3.87
C LYS A 24 -0.50 16.17 2.75
N ASP A 25 0.74 15.87 3.12
CA ASP A 25 1.83 15.58 2.17
C ASP A 25 1.83 14.11 1.73
N PHE A 26 1.04 13.27 2.41
CA PHE A 26 0.91 11.85 2.13
C PHE A 26 -0.37 11.54 1.37
N HIS A 27 -0.26 10.69 0.36
CA HIS A 27 -1.42 10.10 -0.31
C HIS A 27 -1.31 8.58 -0.39
N SER A 28 -0.19 8.03 -0.89
CA SER A 28 0.00 6.57 -0.94
C SER A 28 1.45 6.14 -1.06
N ILE A 29 1.75 4.92 -0.59
CA ILE A 29 2.97 4.19 -0.96
C ILE A 29 2.57 2.91 -1.68
N VAL A 30 3.07 2.69 -2.88
CA VAL A 30 2.98 1.40 -3.58
C VAL A 30 4.30 0.66 -3.42
N TRP A 31 4.26 -0.65 -3.14
CA TRP A 31 5.47 -1.43 -2.98
C TRP A 31 5.33 -2.85 -3.52
N ASN A 32 6.46 -3.40 -3.95
CA ASN A 32 6.57 -4.75 -4.48
C ASN A 32 7.95 -5.34 -4.15
N ASN A 33 7.99 -6.61 -3.76
CA ASN A 33 9.21 -7.34 -3.42
C ASN A 33 10.13 -6.56 -2.45
N THR A 34 9.54 -5.78 -1.54
CA THR A 34 10.25 -4.96 -0.56
C THR A 34 10.08 -5.58 0.82
N LYS A 35 11.15 -5.64 1.61
CA LYS A 35 11.11 -6.16 2.99
C LYS A 35 11.24 -4.99 3.97
N GLU A 36 10.34 -4.93 4.95
CA GLU A 36 10.37 -3.99 6.08
C GLU A 36 10.33 -2.51 5.64
N ILE A 37 9.12 -1.97 5.53
CA ILE A 37 8.85 -0.53 5.36
C ILE A 37 8.34 0.01 6.69
N MET A 38 8.96 1.06 7.18
CA MET A 38 8.46 1.88 8.28
C MET A 38 7.98 3.22 7.73
N LEU A 39 6.69 3.49 7.88
CA LEU A 39 6.04 4.75 7.51
C LEU A 39 5.67 5.53 8.77
N LYS A 40 6.03 6.81 8.80
CA LYS A 40 5.60 7.77 9.82
C LYS A 40 4.93 8.98 9.17
N LEU A 41 3.75 9.35 9.67
CA LEU A 41 3.08 10.60 9.34
C LEU A 41 3.10 11.49 10.59
N LEU A 42 3.69 12.67 10.46
CA LEU A 42 3.76 13.64 11.55
C LEU A 42 2.58 14.62 11.52
N GLU A 43 2.28 15.22 12.67
CA GLU A 43 1.45 16.41 12.79
C GLU A 43 2.06 17.33 13.85
N GLY A 44 2.46 18.55 13.43
CA GLY A 44 3.12 19.49 14.35
C GLY A 44 4.50 19.02 14.86
N GLY A 45 5.16 18.10 14.15
CA GLY A 45 6.45 17.51 14.54
C GLY A 45 6.35 16.26 15.41
N GLU A 46 5.14 15.81 15.76
CA GLU A 46 4.91 14.58 16.54
C GLU A 46 4.43 13.43 15.66
N GLU A 47 4.82 12.19 16.00
CA GLU A 47 4.39 10.98 15.30
C GLU A 47 2.91 10.71 15.57
N LYS A 48 2.06 10.94 14.58
CA LYS A 48 0.62 10.71 14.69
C LYS A 48 0.21 9.32 14.19
N HIS A 49 0.74 8.91 13.04
CA HIS A 49 0.47 7.59 12.47
C HIS A 49 1.78 6.88 12.18
N VAL A 50 1.88 5.62 12.60
CA VAL A 50 3.05 4.77 12.38
C VAL A 50 2.58 3.43 11.84
N LEU A 51 3.26 2.94 10.80
CA LEU A 51 3.05 1.60 10.27
C LEU A 51 4.41 0.96 9.99
N SER A 52 4.56 -0.29 10.40
CA SER A 52 5.70 -1.16 10.06
C SER A 52 5.17 -2.37 9.31
N THR A 53 5.62 -2.60 8.08
CA THR A 53 5.24 -3.82 7.35
C THR A 53 5.96 -5.06 7.86
N GLY A 54 7.02 -4.90 8.68
CA GLY A 54 7.69 -6.02 9.34
C GLY A 54 6.83 -6.70 10.40
N ASP A 55 5.85 -5.97 10.96
CA ASP A 55 4.92 -6.49 11.96
C ASP A 55 3.65 -7.10 11.34
N LEU A 56 3.45 -6.87 10.03
CA LEU A 56 2.37 -7.51 9.30
C LEU A 56 2.78 -8.97 9.09
N SER A 57 1.97 -9.90 9.61
CA SER A 57 1.97 -11.27 9.11
C SER A 57 1.40 -11.27 7.69
N MET A 58 2.14 -10.70 6.74
CA MET A 58 1.92 -11.03 5.36
C MET A 58 2.32 -12.50 5.29
N SER A 59 1.30 -13.37 5.25
CA SER A 59 1.46 -14.76 4.87
C SER A 59 2.01 -14.73 3.44
N SER A 60 3.32 -14.54 3.31
CA SER A 60 4.05 -15.23 2.29
C SER A 60 3.80 -16.69 2.62
N ASP A 61 2.84 -17.29 1.92
CA ASP A 61 2.91 -18.71 1.67
C ASP A 61 4.29 -18.95 1.05
N GLU A 62 5.29 -19.17 1.90
CA GLU A 62 6.38 -20.12 1.65
C GLU A 62 5.74 -21.51 1.59
N SER A 63 4.75 -21.66 0.71
CA SER A 63 4.25 -22.94 0.33
C SER A 63 5.37 -23.58 -0.48
N THR A 64 5.78 -24.74 0.02
CA THR A 64 6.48 -25.82 -0.67
C THR A 64 5.69 -26.28 -1.90
N ASN A 65 5.42 -25.38 -2.85
CA ASN A 65 4.64 -25.66 -4.04
C ASN A 65 5.49 -25.32 -5.27
N THR A 66 5.66 -26.37 -6.07
CA THR A 66 6.20 -26.46 -7.42
C THR A 66 5.99 -25.18 -8.26
N GLU A 67 7.00 -24.81 -9.03
CA GLU A 67 7.14 -23.56 -9.80
C GLU A 67 6.02 -23.26 -10.83
N GLU A 68 5.00 -24.11 -10.99
CA GLU A 68 4.06 -24.07 -12.11
C GLU A 68 2.77 -23.28 -11.86
N ASP A 69 2.39 -22.93 -10.62
CA ASP A 69 1.09 -22.30 -10.31
C ASP A 69 1.17 -20.95 -9.60
N LYS A 70 2.34 -20.32 -9.48
CA LYS A 70 2.39 -18.95 -8.95
C LYS A 70 1.73 -18.01 -9.97
N PRO A 71 0.74 -17.18 -9.57
CA PRO A 71 0.27 -16.14 -10.46
C PRO A 71 1.48 -15.31 -10.89
N LEU A 72 1.73 -15.24 -12.20
CA LEU A 72 2.87 -14.53 -12.80
C LEU A 72 2.93 -13.03 -12.44
N ASN A 73 1.94 -12.51 -11.71
CA ASN A 73 1.93 -11.14 -11.26
C ASN A 73 2.60 -11.04 -9.89
N PRO A 74 3.68 -10.24 -9.75
CA PRO A 74 4.23 -10.00 -8.43
C PRO A 74 3.17 -9.26 -7.59
N TYR A 75 2.86 -9.79 -6.40
CA TYR A 75 1.91 -9.15 -5.48
C TYR A 75 2.39 -7.73 -5.16
N GLN A 76 1.66 -6.74 -5.65
CA GLN A 76 1.89 -5.34 -5.32
C GLN A 76 0.95 -4.98 -4.17
N TYR A 77 1.42 -4.12 -3.29
CA TYR A 77 0.66 -3.63 -2.15
C TYR A 77 0.64 -2.11 -2.15
N ILE A 78 -0.38 -1.55 -1.50
CA ILE A 78 -0.52 -0.10 -1.32
C ILE A 78 -0.80 0.22 0.14
N ILE A 79 -0.11 1.23 0.67
CA ILE A 79 -0.35 1.81 1.98
C ILE A 79 -1.15 3.09 1.79
N ARG A 80 -2.27 3.22 2.51
CA ARG A 80 -3.13 4.41 2.54
C ARG A 80 -3.54 4.75 3.98
N LEU A 81 -3.93 6.00 4.21
CA LEU A 81 -4.59 6.41 5.45
C LEU A 81 -6.11 6.27 5.26
N ILE A 82 -6.73 5.34 5.97
CA ILE A 82 -8.16 5.03 5.85
C ILE A 82 -8.76 5.09 7.24
N ASN A 83 -9.78 5.91 7.44
CA ASN A 83 -10.44 6.10 8.74
C ASN A 83 -9.41 6.38 9.87
N ASP A 84 -8.46 7.29 9.60
CA ASP A 84 -7.38 7.69 10.52
C ASP A 84 -6.36 6.58 10.87
N GLN A 85 -6.34 5.49 10.10
CA GLN A 85 -5.42 4.37 10.28
C GLN A 85 -4.61 4.08 9.01
N LEU A 86 -3.29 3.99 9.15
CA LEU A 86 -2.42 3.49 8.08
C LEU A 86 -2.73 2.01 7.85
N THR A 87 -3.14 1.70 6.62
CA THR A 87 -3.61 0.38 6.23
C THR A 87 -2.88 -0.07 4.99
N THR A 88 -2.46 -1.34 4.97
CA THR A 88 -1.91 -1.98 3.78
C THR A 88 -3.00 -2.80 3.10
N GLU A 89 -3.20 -2.58 1.81
CA GLU A 89 -4.13 -3.33 0.96
C GLU A 89 -3.36 -3.96 -0.20
N GLU A 90 -3.86 -5.09 -0.71
CA GLU A 90 -3.39 -5.63 -2.00
C GLU A 90 -3.79 -4.68 -3.13
N LEU A 91 -2.82 -4.35 -3.98
CA LEU A 91 -3.06 -3.57 -5.19
C LEU A 91 -3.48 -4.51 -6.31
N ILE A 92 -4.74 -4.37 -6.73
CA ILE A 92 -5.31 -5.08 -7.87
C ILE A 92 -5.42 -4.13 -9.06
N ARG A 93 -5.71 -4.67 -10.24
CA ARG A 93 -6.00 -3.88 -11.43
C ARG A 93 -7.45 -4.06 -11.81
N ALA A 94 -8.20 -2.96 -11.86
CA ALA A 94 -9.56 -2.94 -12.37
C ALA A 94 -9.59 -3.16 -13.89
N GLU A 95 -10.79 -3.18 -14.47
CA GLU A 95 -10.97 -3.14 -15.92
C GLU A 95 -10.09 -2.05 -16.55
N LYS A 96 -9.46 -2.36 -17.69
CA LYS A 96 -8.50 -1.49 -18.39
C LYS A 96 -7.19 -1.20 -17.64
N GLY A 97 -6.89 -1.95 -16.57
CA GLY A 97 -5.57 -1.95 -15.94
C GLY A 97 -5.34 -0.88 -14.87
N PHE A 98 -6.37 -0.12 -14.50
CA PHE A 98 -6.27 0.93 -13.49
C PHE A 98 -5.92 0.35 -12.11
N PRO A 99 -4.88 0.85 -11.43
CA PRO A 99 -4.51 0.37 -10.10
C PRO A 99 -5.59 0.77 -9.08
N THR A 100 -6.05 -0.20 -8.30
CA THR A 100 -7.09 -0.02 -7.28
C THR A 100 -6.91 -1.05 -6.15
N THR A 101 -7.78 -1.00 -5.14
CA THR A 101 -7.88 -2.07 -4.13
C THR A 101 -9.25 -2.74 -4.22
N LYS A 102 -9.40 -3.93 -3.61
CA LYS A 102 -10.70 -4.61 -3.54
C LYS A 102 -11.76 -3.73 -2.89
N ARG A 103 -11.40 -2.99 -1.83
CA ARG A 103 -12.29 -2.03 -1.16
C ARG A 103 -12.72 -0.93 -2.11
N GLU A 104 -11.76 -0.28 -2.79
CA GLU A 104 -12.04 0.83 -3.70
C GLU A 104 -12.90 0.40 -4.89
N TRP A 105 -12.62 -0.78 -5.44
CA TRP A 105 -13.44 -1.36 -6.50
C TRP A 105 -14.86 -1.66 -6.03
N THR A 106 -15.01 -2.24 -4.84
CA THR A 106 -16.32 -2.51 -4.24
C THR A 106 -17.10 -1.22 -3.99
N ASP A 107 -16.44 -0.18 -3.47
CA ASP A 107 -17.05 1.12 -3.22
C ASP A 107 -17.48 1.81 -4.52
N TRP A 108 -16.65 1.72 -5.57
CA TRP A 108 -16.98 2.25 -6.88
C TRP A 108 -18.18 1.53 -7.49
N LYS A 109 -18.20 0.20 -7.47
CA LYS A 109 -19.35 -0.59 -7.94
C LYS A 109 -20.64 -0.23 -7.21
N ARG A 110 -20.58 -0.13 -5.87
CA ARG A 110 -21.71 0.27 -5.02
C ARG A 110 -22.24 1.65 -5.40
N LYS A 111 -21.37 2.64 -5.59
CA LYS A 111 -21.75 4.00 -5.99
C LYS A 111 -22.38 4.07 -7.38
N ASN A 112 -22.04 3.13 -8.26
CA ASN A 112 -22.53 3.09 -9.65
C ASN A 112 -23.64 2.04 -9.87
N ASN A 113 -24.14 1.39 -8.81
CA ASN A 113 -25.15 0.32 -8.89
C ASN A 113 -24.76 -0.83 -9.84
N ILE A 114 -23.48 -1.17 -9.87
CA ILE A 114 -22.93 -2.29 -10.65
C ILE A 114 -22.80 -3.50 -9.72
N SER A 115 -23.42 -4.64 -10.08
CA SER A 115 -23.29 -5.93 -9.37
C SER A 115 -21.94 -6.59 -9.65
#